data_AF-A0A1G2XSB7-F1
#
_entry.id   AF-A0A1G2XSB7-F1
#
_cell.length_a   1.000
_cell.length_b   1.000
_cell.length_c   1.000
_cell.angle_alpha   90.00
_cell.angle_beta   90.00
_cell.angle_gamma   90.00
#
_symmetry.space_group_name_H-M   'P 1'
#
loop_
_entity.id
_entity.type
_entity.pdbx_description
1 polymer ?
#
loop_
_entity_poly.entity_id
_entity_poly.type
_entity_poly.pdbx_seq_one_letter_code
_entity_poly.pdbx_strand_id
1 'polypeptide(L)'
;MRKKVAVLIEAIRGHERHLMLGIAKYARIKNNWVFYLDKEDPFYKDFSSGKHNIKEKLENWGVSGIITRHPDMVEELSQKGIPVVIVKEIPEVKVGWNSINIDNDAIGKMAAQHLLERGFRNFGFCGLDDEFFWSKKRGESFGKTVISAGAKISYYKQPKPLEKLSWEFEQNVLADWIKSLPKPIGIMACNDDRAEHVMEACKSIQVNVPEDVAVIGVDNDELICEFSNPPLSSVSLNSEQAGFESAEVLDLMMMKKSTSKKRIIVLPTQVATRQSTDVLAIEDREVARAIAYIRERSHMDISAESVSEYIGLSLRVLQKRFRKAIDWSMRDELKRARMTRIKQMLLETNMTISQIADVLGYASNHNMSRFFKKECKSSPQAFRKKRLI
;
A
#
# COMPACT_ATOMS: atom_id res chain seq x y z
N MET A 1 20.54 17.06 -27.58
CA MET A 1 21.25 15.78 -27.36
C MET A 1 20.30 14.84 -26.61
N ARG A 2 20.17 13.58 -27.04
CA ARG A 2 19.32 12.60 -26.34
C ARG A 2 20.01 12.16 -25.06
N LYS A 3 19.28 12.12 -23.94
CA LYS A 3 19.77 11.65 -22.64
C LYS A 3 19.59 10.14 -22.58
N LYS A 4 20.68 9.40 -22.36
CA LYS A 4 20.65 7.94 -22.23
C LYS A 4 20.44 7.59 -20.77
N VAL A 5 19.31 6.98 -20.42
CA VAL A 5 18.95 6.72 -19.02
C VAL A 5 18.84 5.22 -18.79
N ALA A 6 19.63 4.70 -17.85
CA ALA A 6 19.45 3.33 -17.39
C ALA A 6 18.40 3.26 -16.28
N VAL A 7 17.48 2.31 -16.39
CA VAL A 7 16.52 1.97 -15.34
C VAL A 7 16.78 0.52 -14.95
N LEU A 8 17.40 0.35 -13.79
CA LEU A 8 17.83 -0.92 -13.21
C LEU A 8 16.89 -1.28 -12.06
N ILE A 9 15.64 -1.53 -12.43
CA ILE A 9 14.53 -1.90 -11.57
C ILE A 9 13.88 -3.10 -12.26
N GLU A 10 13.71 -4.20 -11.55
CA GLU A 10 12.98 -5.35 -12.10
C GLU A 10 11.49 -5.03 -12.14
N ALA A 11 10.80 -5.48 -13.19
CA ALA A 11 9.37 -5.22 -13.39
C ALA A 11 8.50 -6.39 -12.91
N ILE A 12 8.95 -7.12 -11.89
CA ILE A 12 8.35 -8.40 -11.45
C ILE A 12 7.05 -8.13 -10.70
N ARG A 13 7.01 -7.08 -9.86
CA ARG A 13 5.85 -6.76 -9.02
C ARG A 13 5.16 -5.44 -9.41
N GLY A 14 3.89 -5.33 -9.04
CA GLY A 14 3.03 -4.18 -9.36
C GLY A 14 3.60 -2.85 -8.90
N HIS A 15 4.15 -2.78 -7.69
CA HIS A 15 4.85 -1.60 -7.17
C HIS A 15 5.97 -1.10 -8.11
N GLU A 16 6.79 -2.02 -8.62
CA GLU A 16 7.93 -1.71 -9.49
C GLU A 16 7.46 -1.30 -10.89
N ARG A 17 6.45 -2.00 -11.43
CA ARG A 17 5.80 -1.63 -12.68
C ARG A 17 5.23 -0.22 -12.63
N HIS A 18 4.52 0.13 -11.55
CA HIS A 18 4.01 1.49 -11.33
C HIS A 18 5.12 2.53 -11.28
N LEU A 19 6.22 2.26 -10.58
CA LEU A 19 7.39 3.13 -10.55
C LEU A 19 7.97 3.38 -11.95
N MET A 20 8.14 2.31 -12.76
CA MET A 20 8.61 2.41 -14.14
C MET A 20 7.64 3.18 -15.05
N LEU A 21 6.33 3.01 -14.88
CA LEU A 21 5.31 3.77 -15.61
C LEU A 21 5.42 5.27 -15.32
N GLY A 22 5.67 5.65 -14.07
CA GLY A 22 5.90 7.05 -13.68
C GLY A 22 7.13 7.66 -14.35
N ILE A 23 8.24 6.91 -14.36
CA ILE A 23 9.47 7.30 -15.07
C ILE A 23 9.20 7.50 -16.57
N ALA A 24 8.46 6.56 -17.18
CA ALA A 24 8.10 6.64 -18.59
C ALA A 24 7.18 7.83 -18.90
N LYS A 25 6.20 8.13 -18.03
CA LYS A 25 5.31 9.30 -18.16
C LYS A 25 6.11 10.60 -18.19
N TYR A 26 7.06 10.79 -17.27
CA TYR A 26 7.93 11.97 -17.27
C TYR A 26 8.76 12.07 -18.57
N ALA A 27 9.39 10.97 -18.98
CA ALA A 27 10.24 10.94 -20.17
C ALA A 27 9.47 11.30 -21.46
N ARG A 28 8.20 10.89 -21.59
CA ARG A 28 7.34 11.27 -22.72
C ARG A 28 7.14 12.78 -22.80
N ILE A 29 7.01 13.47 -21.68
CA ILE A 29 6.86 14.94 -21.63
C ILE A 29 8.13 15.64 -22.14
N LYS A 30 9.32 15.11 -21.81
CA LYS A 30 10.60 15.72 -22.23
C LYS A 30 10.99 15.38 -23.67
N ASN A 31 10.51 14.26 -24.21
CA ASN A 31 10.74 13.78 -25.57
C ASN A 31 12.23 13.75 -26.01
N ASN A 32 13.15 13.53 -25.06
CA ASN A 32 14.59 13.47 -25.33
C ASN A 32 15.33 12.39 -24.54
N TRP A 33 14.61 11.45 -23.92
CA TRP A 33 15.19 10.32 -23.19
C TRP A 33 15.21 9.05 -24.05
N VAL A 34 16.26 8.26 -23.90
CA VAL A 34 16.38 6.90 -24.45
C VAL A 34 16.64 5.97 -23.28
N PHE A 35 15.79 4.96 -23.11
CA PHE A 35 15.88 4.03 -22.01
C PHE A 35 16.79 2.84 -22.33
N TYR A 36 17.61 2.48 -21.35
CA TYR A 36 18.34 1.23 -21.29
C TYR A 36 17.83 0.45 -20.08
N LEU A 37 17.34 -0.76 -20.32
CA LEU A 37 16.84 -1.65 -19.27
C LEU A 37 17.81 -2.82 -19.19
N ASP A 38 18.09 -3.31 -17.99
CA ASP A 38 18.81 -4.57 -17.85
C ASP A 38 17.84 -5.72 -18.11
N LYS A 39 17.65 -6.03 -19.39
CA LYS A 39 16.92 -7.23 -19.80
C LYS A 39 17.90 -8.38 -19.68
N GLU A 40 17.64 -9.30 -18.76
CA GLU A 40 18.12 -10.66 -18.94
C GLU A 40 17.59 -11.14 -20.29
N ASP A 41 18.44 -11.75 -21.12
CA ASP A 41 18.02 -12.35 -22.38
C ASP A 41 17.71 -13.83 -22.07
N PRO A 42 16.43 -14.19 -21.82
CA PRO A 42 16.08 -15.54 -21.43
C PRO A 42 16.27 -16.56 -22.57
N PHE A 43 16.61 -16.11 -23.79
CA PHE A 43 16.70 -16.98 -24.96
C PHE A 43 18.13 -17.29 -25.42
N TYR A 44 19.15 -16.54 -24.98
CA TYR A 44 20.49 -16.65 -25.60
C TYR A 44 21.70 -16.79 -24.67
N LYS A 45 21.59 -16.78 -23.33
CA LYS A 45 22.76 -17.03 -22.45
C LYS A 45 22.48 -17.85 -21.19
N ASP A 46 23.02 -19.07 -21.23
CA ASP A 46 23.63 -19.86 -20.15
C ASP A 46 23.32 -19.43 -18.70
N PHE A 47 22.44 -20.19 -18.05
CA PHE A 47 21.99 -20.04 -16.65
C PHE A 47 23.07 -20.37 -15.60
N SER A 48 24.35 -20.45 -15.98
CA SER A 48 25.40 -21.05 -15.13
C SER A 48 26.61 -20.15 -14.81
N SER A 49 26.75 -18.97 -15.42
CA SER A 49 27.91 -18.08 -15.14
C SER A 49 27.50 -16.79 -14.47
N GLY A 50 27.50 -16.82 -13.13
CA GLY A 50 27.34 -15.66 -12.27
C GLY A 50 28.30 -14.52 -12.63
N LYS A 51 27.81 -13.28 -12.42
CA LYS A 51 28.36 -11.96 -12.79
C LYS A 51 28.00 -11.48 -14.19
N HIS A 52 26.70 -11.20 -14.39
CA HIS A 52 26.28 -10.14 -15.29
C HIS A 52 27.01 -8.84 -14.90
N ASN A 53 27.97 -8.40 -15.71
CA ASN A 53 28.73 -7.19 -15.44
C ASN A 53 27.91 -5.95 -15.84
N ILE A 54 26.93 -5.61 -15.01
CA ILE A 54 26.08 -4.44 -15.20
C ILE A 54 26.92 -3.14 -15.33
N LYS A 55 28.10 -3.08 -14.69
CA LYS A 55 29.01 -1.94 -14.80
C LYS A 55 29.53 -1.75 -16.23
N GLU A 56 30.02 -2.82 -16.85
CA GLU A 56 30.48 -2.80 -18.24
C GLU A 56 29.34 -2.45 -19.21
N LYS A 57 28.12 -2.95 -18.97
CA LYS A 57 26.93 -2.54 -19.75
C LYS A 57 26.69 -1.03 -19.65
N LEU A 58 26.72 -0.46 -18.44
CA LEU A 58 26.51 0.98 -18.21
C LEU A 58 27.57 1.84 -18.91
N GLU A 59 28.84 1.42 -18.88
CA GLU A 59 29.94 2.08 -19.57
C GLU A 59 29.75 2.03 -21.09
N ASN A 60 29.46 0.85 -21.64
CA ASN A 60 29.21 0.64 -23.08
C ASN A 60 27.99 1.43 -23.58
N TRP A 61 26.95 1.56 -22.76
CA TRP A 61 25.79 2.37 -23.11
C TRP A 61 26.10 3.87 -23.11
N GLY A 62 27.09 4.31 -22.33
CA GLY A 62 27.43 5.73 -22.17
C GLY A 62 26.29 6.51 -21.53
N VAL A 63 25.73 5.98 -20.43
CA VAL A 63 24.54 6.54 -19.80
C VAL A 63 24.78 7.92 -19.21
N SER A 64 23.79 8.79 -19.34
CA SER A 64 23.76 10.14 -18.78
C SER A 64 23.18 10.19 -17.38
N GLY A 65 22.43 9.16 -16.96
CA GLY A 65 21.81 9.08 -15.65
C GLY A 65 21.21 7.69 -15.38
N ILE A 66 21.03 7.36 -14.10
CA ILE A 66 20.66 6.01 -13.66
C ILE A 66 19.59 6.09 -12.58
N ILE A 67 18.55 5.25 -12.69
CA ILE A 67 17.64 4.92 -11.59
C ILE A 67 17.83 3.45 -11.26
N THR A 68 18.17 3.11 -10.02
CA THR A 68 18.58 1.75 -9.65
C THR A 68 18.11 1.35 -8.26
N ARG A 69 17.94 0.05 -8.01
CA ARG A 69 17.76 -0.53 -6.68
C ARG A 69 19.04 -1.13 -6.08
N HIS A 70 20.16 -1.10 -6.82
CA HIS A 70 21.43 -1.72 -6.44
C HIS A 70 22.35 -0.71 -5.72
N PRO A 71 22.47 -0.76 -4.37
CA PRO A 71 23.21 0.23 -3.60
C PRO A 71 24.73 0.17 -3.81
N ASP A 72 25.26 -1.01 -4.12
CA ASP A 72 26.67 -1.32 -4.32
C ASP A 72 27.31 -0.53 -5.48
N MET A 73 26.51 -0.11 -6.46
CA MET A 73 27.01 0.65 -7.61
C MET A 73 26.93 2.17 -7.43
N VAL A 74 26.11 2.66 -6.50
CA VAL A 74 25.76 4.09 -6.45
C VAL A 74 26.95 4.97 -6.09
N GLU A 75 27.82 4.52 -5.19
CA GLU A 75 28.99 5.29 -4.77
C GLU A 75 29.98 5.50 -5.91
N GLU A 76 30.37 4.42 -6.58
CA GLU A 76 31.31 4.45 -7.70
C GLU A 76 30.78 5.30 -8.87
N LEU A 77 29.51 5.11 -9.25
CA LEU A 77 28.89 5.85 -10.34
C LEU A 77 28.75 7.35 -10.01
N SER A 78 28.47 7.67 -8.74
CA SER A 78 28.44 9.06 -8.27
C SER A 78 29.83 9.70 -8.31
N GLN A 79 30.89 8.97 -7.97
CA GLN A 79 32.29 9.46 -8.07
C GLN A 79 32.71 9.72 -9.53
N LYS A 80 32.21 8.91 -10.47
CA LYS A 80 32.36 9.12 -11.93
C LYS A 80 31.52 10.30 -12.46
N GLY A 81 30.77 10.99 -11.60
CA GLY A 81 29.95 12.15 -11.97
C GLY A 81 28.65 11.80 -12.70
N ILE A 82 28.24 10.52 -12.70
CA ILE A 82 26.98 10.08 -13.30
C ILE A 82 25.86 10.30 -12.28
N PRO A 83 24.80 11.06 -12.61
CA PRO A 83 23.63 11.20 -11.76
C PRO A 83 22.95 9.86 -11.46
N VAL A 84 22.70 9.58 -10.18
CA VAL A 84 22.00 8.38 -9.72
C VAL A 84 20.86 8.72 -8.78
N VAL A 85 19.71 8.07 -8.97
CA VAL A 85 18.61 8.00 -8.01
C VAL A 85 18.44 6.55 -7.56
N ILE A 86 18.48 6.30 -6.25
CA ILE A 86 18.36 4.94 -5.69
C ILE A 86 16.94 4.65 -5.17
N VAL A 87 16.41 3.47 -5.46
CA VAL A 87 15.22 2.91 -4.77
C VAL A 87 15.69 2.24 -3.48
N LYS A 88 15.26 2.75 -2.33
CA LYS A 88 15.73 2.32 -1.02
C LYS A 88 14.93 1.14 -0.49
N GLU A 89 15.62 0.03 -0.25
CA GLU A 89 15.11 -1.14 0.50
C GLU A 89 15.87 -1.41 1.82
N ILE A 90 16.98 -0.70 2.03
CA ILE A 90 17.88 -0.87 3.18
C ILE A 90 17.61 0.19 4.27
N PRO A 91 18.04 -0.02 5.54
CA PRO A 91 17.79 0.92 6.64
C PRO A 91 18.39 2.32 6.40
N GLU A 92 19.61 2.35 5.88
CA GLU A 92 20.40 3.57 5.71
C GLU A 92 20.86 3.73 4.26
N VAL A 93 20.72 4.94 3.74
CA VAL A 93 21.33 5.36 2.49
C VAL A 93 22.40 6.38 2.86
N LYS A 94 23.59 6.27 2.25
CA LYS A 94 24.69 7.21 2.50
C LYS A 94 24.21 8.65 2.34
N VAL A 95 24.66 9.51 3.27
CA VAL A 95 24.30 10.93 3.28
C VAL A 95 24.71 11.56 1.95
N GLY A 96 23.74 11.99 1.16
CA GLY A 96 24.00 12.67 -0.12
C GLY A 96 23.28 12.10 -1.33
N TRP A 97 22.80 10.85 -1.28
CA TRP A 97 22.12 10.24 -2.43
C TRP A 97 20.66 10.70 -2.54
N ASN A 98 20.22 10.97 -3.77
CA ASN A 98 18.79 11.12 -4.07
C ASN A 98 18.14 9.75 -4.05
N SER A 99 17.03 9.62 -3.33
CA SER A 99 16.44 8.31 -3.08
C SER A 99 14.91 8.32 -3.09
N ILE A 100 14.34 7.22 -3.58
CA ILE A 100 12.95 6.85 -3.42
C ILE A 100 12.86 5.99 -2.15
N ASN A 101 12.01 6.38 -1.21
CA ASN A 101 11.91 5.76 0.11
C ASN A 101 10.45 5.37 0.34
N ILE A 102 10.19 4.12 0.71
CA ILE A 102 8.84 3.65 1.03
C ILE A 102 8.55 3.93 2.51
N ASP A 103 7.40 4.56 2.79
CA ASP A 103 6.94 4.83 4.14
C ASP A 103 6.27 3.59 4.75
N ASN A 104 7.10 2.63 5.17
CA ASN A 104 6.67 1.39 5.80
C ASN A 104 5.88 1.62 7.09
N ASP A 105 6.18 2.70 7.82
CA ASP A 105 5.46 3.05 9.04
C ASP A 105 4.03 3.49 8.69
N ALA A 106 3.83 4.33 7.68
CA ALA A 106 2.51 4.71 7.20
C ALA A 106 1.71 3.50 6.66
N ILE A 107 2.38 2.56 5.98
CA ILE A 107 1.74 1.34 5.44
C ILE A 107 1.18 0.47 6.57
N GLY A 108 2.01 0.10 7.54
CA GLY A 108 1.57 -0.74 8.66
C GLY A 108 0.42 -0.09 9.46
N LYS A 109 0.49 1.23 9.64
CA LYS A 109 -0.60 1.99 10.27
C LYS A 109 -1.89 1.94 9.46
N MET A 110 -1.83 2.12 8.14
CA MET A 110 -3.03 2.10 7.28
C MET A 110 -3.70 0.71 7.29
N ALA A 111 -2.92 -0.36 7.18
CA ALA A 111 -3.44 -1.73 7.25
C ALA A 111 -4.07 -2.05 8.61
N ALA A 112 -3.43 -1.65 9.71
CA ALA A 112 -3.97 -1.81 11.05
C ALA A 112 -5.31 -1.07 11.21
N GLN A 113 -5.36 0.20 10.78
CA GLN A 113 -6.59 1.01 10.84
C GLN A 113 -7.73 0.37 10.04
N HIS A 114 -7.44 -0.14 8.85
CA HIS A 114 -8.43 -0.82 8.00
C HIS A 114 -9.06 -2.04 8.67
N LEU A 115 -8.26 -2.87 9.34
CA LEU A 115 -8.76 -4.04 10.06
C LEU A 115 -9.44 -3.67 11.38
N LEU A 116 -8.93 -2.68 12.11
CA LEU A 116 -9.58 -2.14 13.33
C LEU A 116 -10.98 -1.59 13.02
N GLU A 117 -11.14 -0.91 11.88
CA GLU A 117 -12.43 -0.38 11.42
C GLU A 117 -13.46 -1.47 11.08
N ARG A 118 -13.04 -2.73 10.99
CA ARG A 118 -13.91 -3.89 10.79
C ARG A 118 -14.28 -4.58 12.10
N GLY A 119 -13.77 -4.11 13.23
CA GLY A 119 -14.11 -4.62 14.56
C GLY A 119 -13.20 -5.73 15.07
N PHE A 120 -12.16 -6.13 14.32
CA PHE A 120 -11.23 -7.16 14.77
C PHE A 120 -10.57 -6.79 16.11
N ARG A 121 -10.42 -7.79 16.98
CA ARG A 121 -9.74 -7.68 18.28
C ARG A 121 -8.47 -8.53 18.37
N ASN A 122 -8.38 -9.53 17.50
CA ASN A 122 -7.20 -10.36 17.32
C ASN A 122 -6.58 -10.01 15.97
N PHE A 123 -5.26 -9.90 15.95
CA PHE A 123 -4.50 -9.51 14.76
C PHE A 123 -3.30 -10.42 14.56
N GLY A 124 -2.94 -10.64 13.31
CA GLY A 124 -1.73 -11.35 12.91
C GLY A 124 -0.87 -10.46 12.01
N PHE A 125 0.45 -10.54 12.15
CA PHE A 125 1.37 -10.07 11.14
C PHE A 125 2.14 -11.24 10.55
N CYS A 126 2.06 -11.40 9.23
CA CYS A 126 2.78 -12.43 8.48
C CYS A 126 3.84 -11.78 7.59
N GLY A 127 5.07 -11.72 8.10
CA GLY A 127 6.21 -11.14 7.38
C GLY A 127 7.26 -12.16 6.97
N LEU A 128 8.30 -11.66 6.31
CA LEU A 128 9.55 -12.37 6.05
C LEU A 128 10.54 -12.19 7.21
N ASP A 129 11.68 -12.90 7.13
CA ASP A 129 12.79 -12.81 8.09
C ASP A 129 13.23 -11.37 8.42
N ASP A 130 13.78 -11.17 9.62
CA ASP A 130 14.22 -9.86 10.14
C ASP A 130 15.30 -9.17 9.29
N GLU A 131 16.01 -9.92 8.44
CA GLU A 131 16.93 -9.37 7.43
C GLU A 131 16.21 -8.48 6.40
N PHE A 132 14.92 -8.70 6.15
CA PHE A 132 14.09 -7.86 5.30
C PHE A 132 13.58 -6.63 6.08
N PHE A 133 14.42 -5.60 6.15
CA PHE A 133 14.13 -4.36 6.90
C PHE A 133 12.74 -3.79 6.63
N TRP A 134 12.30 -3.74 5.37
CA TRP A 134 10.99 -3.20 5.01
C TRP A 134 9.82 -4.03 5.59
N SER A 135 9.96 -5.37 5.62
CA SER A 135 8.96 -6.28 6.20
C SER A 135 8.86 -6.05 7.70
N LYS A 136 10.01 -6.02 8.39
CA LYS A 136 10.09 -5.74 9.83
C LYS A 136 9.46 -4.40 10.20
N LYS A 137 9.79 -3.31 9.48
CA LYS A 137 9.23 -1.97 9.74
C LYS A 137 7.71 -1.93 9.56
N ARG A 138 7.16 -2.59 8.53
CA ARG A 138 5.70 -2.70 8.34
C ARG A 138 5.06 -3.41 9.55
N GLY A 139 5.63 -4.53 9.99
CA GLY A 139 5.16 -5.31 11.13
C GLY A 139 5.20 -4.53 12.46
N GLU A 140 6.29 -3.85 12.74
CA GLU A 140 6.45 -3.00 13.93
C GLU A 140 5.39 -1.89 13.98
N SER A 141 5.16 -1.19 12.86
CA SER A 141 4.16 -0.12 12.80
C SER A 141 2.73 -0.63 12.91
N PHE A 142 2.43 -1.75 12.23
CA PHE A 142 1.15 -2.44 12.32
C PHE A 142 0.85 -2.84 13.77
N GLY A 143 1.78 -3.55 14.42
CA GLY A 143 1.63 -3.98 15.79
C GLY A 143 1.55 -2.83 16.80
N LYS A 144 2.38 -1.78 16.64
CA LYS A 144 2.27 -0.57 17.46
C LYS A 144 0.87 0.03 17.37
N THR A 145 0.30 0.10 16.15
CA THR A 145 -1.03 0.67 15.92
C THR A 145 -2.12 -0.22 16.55
N VAL A 146 -2.03 -1.54 16.41
CA VAL A 146 -2.95 -2.51 17.02
C VAL A 146 -2.92 -2.45 18.55
N ILE A 147 -1.73 -2.48 19.14
CA ILE A 147 -1.53 -2.42 20.60
C ILE A 147 -2.03 -1.08 21.15
N SER A 148 -1.79 0.04 20.47
CA SER A 148 -2.30 1.35 20.89
C SER A 148 -3.83 1.42 20.90
N ALA A 149 -4.50 0.55 20.13
CA ALA A 149 -5.96 0.42 20.12
C ALA A 149 -6.49 -0.61 21.15
N GLY A 150 -5.62 -1.17 22.00
CA GLY A 150 -6.01 -2.15 23.02
C GLY A 150 -6.28 -3.56 22.50
N ALA A 151 -5.89 -3.86 21.26
CA ALA A 151 -6.08 -5.17 20.63
C ALA A 151 -4.83 -6.06 20.74
N LYS A 152 -5.04 -7.37 20.50
CA LYS A 152 -3.98 -8.39 20.60
C LYS A 152 -3.36 -8.65 19.24
N ILE A 153 -2.05 -8.84 19.20
CA ILE A 153 -1.32 -9.17 17.97
C ILE A 153 -0.42 -10.40 18.16
N SER A 154 -0.35 -11.25 17.14
CA SER A 154 0.59 -12.35 17.00
C SER A 154 1.46 -12.16 15.76
N TYR A 155 2.73 -12.52 15.84
CA TYR A 155 3.68 -12.43 14.71
C TYR A 155 4.04 -13.83 14.24
N TYR A 156 3.90 -14.08 12.94
CA TYR A 156 4.45 -15.27 12.32
C TYR A 156 5.97 -15.17 12.28
N LYS A 157 6.66 -16.29 12.54
CA LYS A 157 8.12 -16.40 12.41
C LYS A 157 8.41 -17.39 11.31
N GLN A 158 9.12 -16.94 10.29
CA GLN A 158 9.54 -17.79 9.18
C GLN A 158 10.47 -18.92 9.69
N PRO A 159 10.23 -20.19 9.29
CA PRO A 159 11.08 -21.30 9.69
C PRO A 159 12.52 -21.11 9.19
N LYS A 160 13.50 -21.57 9.99
CA LYS A 160 14.93 -21.59 9.62
C LYS A 160 15.43 -23.03 9.47
N PRO A 161 16.46 -23.29 8.65
CA PRO A 161 17.22 -22.34 7.82
C PRO A 161 16.48 -21.98 6.50
N LEU A 162 16.62 -20.74 6.02
CA LEU A 162 15.87 -20.22 4.85
C LEU A 162 16.22 -20.95 3.55
N GLU A 163 17.45 -21.47 3.44
CA GLU A 163 17.97 -22.18 2.28
C GLU A 163 17.26 -23.51 2.01
N LYS A 164 16.52 -24.03 3.00
CA LYS A 164 15.73 -25.26 2.88
C LYS A 164 14.23 -24.97 2.80
N LEU A 165 13.84 -23.69 2.80
CA LEU A 165 12.45 -23.28 2.80
C LEU A 165 11.88 -23.34 1.38
N SER A 166 10.99 -24.30 1.13
CA SER A 166 10.12 -24.28 -0.05
C SER A 166 8.77 -23.67 0.32
N TRP A 167 8.04 -23.20 -0.70
CA TRP A 167 6.68 -22.71 -0.53
C TRP A 167 5.79 -23.76 0.14
N GLU A 168 5.83 -25.00 -0.35
CA GLU A 168 5.01 -26.12 0.12
C GLU A 168 5.32 -26.52 1.56
N PHE A 169 6.60 -26.48 1.95
CA PHE A 169 6.99 -26.76 3.33
C PHE A 169 6.47 -25.67 4.27
N GLU A 170 6.68 -24.40 3.92
CA GLU A 170 6.24 -23.29 4.75
C GLU A 170 4.72 -23.20 4.85
N GLN A 171 3.99 -23.59 3.79
CA GLN A 171 2.53 -23.59 3.75
C GLN A 171 1.91 -24.37 4.92
N ASN A 172 2.46 -25.54 5.26
CA ASN A 172 1.97 -26.34 6.39
C ASN A 172 2.23 -25.66 7.75
N VAL A 173 3.40 -25.05 7.92
CA VAL A 173 3.74 -24.32 9.14
C VAL A 173 2.87 -23.08 9.30
N LEU A 174 2.60 -22.39 8.19
CA LEU A 174 1.72 -21.23 8.16
C LEU A 174 0.28 -21.60 8.49
N ALA A 175 -0.21 -22.72 7.95
CA ALA A 175 -1.51 -23.30 8.26
C ALA A 175 -1.66 -23.61 9.76
N ASP A 176 -0.67 -24.27 10.37
CA ASP A 176 -0.67 -24.57 11.81
C ASP A 176 -0.68 -23.30 12.66
N TRP A 177 0.10 -22.29 12.26
CA TRP A 177 0.07 -20.98 12.92
C TRP A 177 -1.32 -20.35 12.84
N ILE A 178 -1.93 -20.25 11.67
CA ILE A 178 -3.29 -19.68 11.49
C ILE A 178 -4.32 -20.46 12.32
N LYS A 179 -4.21 -21.80 12.34
CA LYS A 179 -5.10 -22.67 13.13
C LYS A 179 -4.97 -22.39 14.63
N SER A 180 -3.79 -22.02 15.13
CA SER A 180 -3.56 -21.71 16.55
C SER A 180 -4.11 -20.34 17.00
N LEU A 181 -4.36 -19.40 16.08
CA LEU A 181 -4.75 -18.03 16.43
C LEU A 181 -6.22 -17.94 16.86
N PRO A 182 -6.60 -17.02 17.77
CA PRO A 182 -8.00 -16.79 18.12
C PRO A 182 -8.79 -16.13 16.97
N LYS A 183 -9.97 -16.66 16.65
CA LYS A 183 -10.88 -16.13 15.60
C LYS A 183 -12.01 -15.29 16.20
N PRO A 184 -12.58 -14.31 15.47
CA PRO A 184 -12.14 -13.84 14.16
C PRO A 184 -10.81 -13.06 14.27
N ILE A 185 -9.98 -13.12 13.23
CA ILE A 185 -8.66 -12.47 13.19
C ILE A 185 -8.42 -11.69 11.89
N GLY A 186 -7.82 -10.51 12.00
CA GLY A 186 -7.32 -9.75 10.87
C GLY A 186 -5.81 -9.92 10.72
N ILE A 187 -5.35 -10.49 9.60
CA ILE A 187 -3.94 -10.71 9.31
C ILE A 187 -3.46 -9.70 8.26
N MET A 188 -2.41 -8.95 8.59
CA MET A 188 -1.62 -8.20 7.61
C MET A 188 -0.45 -9.06 7.16
N ALA A 189 -0.32 -9.27 5.86
CA ALA A 189 0.90 -9.80 5.27
C ALA A 189 1.85 -8.66 4.88
N CYS A 190 3.16 -8.94 4.82
CA CYS A 190 4.13 -7.90 4.51
C CYS A 190 4.01 -7.36 3.07
N ASN A 191 3.49 -8.15 2.13
CA ASN A 191 3.17 -7.78 0.74
C ASN A 191 2.10 -8.73 0.16
N ASP A 192 1.70 -8.52 -1.09
CA ASP A 192 0.65 -9.33 -1.74
C ASP A 192 1.06 -10.79 -1.97
N ASP A 193 2.31 -11.09 -2.35
CA ASP A 193 2.77 -12.51 -2.48
C ASP A 193 2.62 -13.25 -1.13
N ARG A 194 3.00 -12.57 -0.04
CA ARG A 194 2.90 -13.17 1.29
C ARG A 194 1.44 -13.31 1.73
N ALA A 195 0.58 -12.40 1.29
CA ALA A 195 -0.86 -12.50 1.54
C ALA A 195 -1.45 -13.71 0.78
N GLU A 196 -1.05 -13.93 -0.47
CA GLU A 196 -1.44 -15.12 -1.24
C GLU A 196 -1.04 -16.40 -0.51
N HIS A 197 0.17 -16.48 0.03
CA HIS A 197 0.60 -17.62 0.84
C HIS A 197 -0.30 -17.85 2.07
N VAL A 198 -0.69 -16.77 2.77
CA VAL A 198 -1.64 -16.85 3.89
C VAL A 198 -3.00 -17.36 3.41
N MET A 199 -3.49 -16.88 2.26
CA MET A 199 -4.75 -17.31 1.67
C MET A 199 -4.73 -18.80 1.31
N GLU A 200 -3.64 -19.30 0.74
CA GLU A 200 -3.47 -20.72 0.43
C GLU A 200 -3.40 -21.60 1.69
N ALA A 201 -2.72 -21.13 2.73
CA ALA A 201 -2.71 -21.80 4.03
C ALA A 201 -4.10 -21.81 4.68
N CYS A 202 -4.90 -20.75 4.55
CA CYS A 202 -6.29 -20.72 4.99
C CYS A 202 -7.14 -21.78 4.26
N LYS A 203 -6.95 -21.92 2.93
CA LYS A 203 -7.66 -22.92 2.11
C LYS A 203 -7.32 -24.34 2.54
N SER A 204 -6.05 -24.65 2.83
CA SER A 204 -5.62 -26.01 3.20
C SER A 204 -6.23 -26.49 4.53
N ILE A 205 -6.54 -25.57 5.44
CA ILE A 205 -7.21 -25.86 6.72
C ILE A 205 -8.71 -25.54 6.75
N GLN A 206 -9.29 -25.18 5.60
CA GLN A 206 -10.72 -24.91 5.42
C GLN A 206 -11.29 -23.85 6.39
N VAL A 207 -10.54 -22.79 6.69
CA VAL A 207 -11.07 -21.62 7.42
C VAL A 207 -11.66 -20.61 6.45
N ASN A 208 -12.73 -19.92 6.87
CA ASN A 208 -13.39 -18.96 6.00
C ASN A 208 -12.62 -17.64 5.94
N VAL A 209 -12.45 -17.14 4.73
CA VAL A 209 -11.94 -15.79 4.46
C VAL A 209 -13.09 -15.02 3.81
N PRO A 210 -13.50 -13.85 4.34
CA PRO A 210 -12.90 -13.11 5.46
C PRO A 210 -13.43 -13.44 6.87
N GLU A 211 -14.45 -14.29 7.02
CA GLU A 211 -15.24 -14.40 8.26
C GLU A 211 -14.43 -14.88 9.48
N ASP A 212 -13.60 -15.90 9.30
CA ASP A 212 -12.73 -16.42 10.36
C ASP A 212 -11.37 -15.69 10.33
N VAL A 213 -10.83 -15.49 9.12
CA VAL A 213 -9.52 -14.88 8.87
C VAL A 213 -9.64 -13.85 7.75
N ALA A 214 -9.62 -12.57 8.09
CA ALA A 214 -9.48 -11.52 7.09
C ALA A 214 -8.00 -11.29 6.75
N VAL A 215 -7.67 -11.12 5.48
CA VAL A 215 -6.28 -10.98 5.01
C VAL A 215 -6.10 -9.71 4.19
N ILE A 216 -5.11 -8.90 4.54
CA ILE A 216 -4.71 -7.70 3.78
C ILE A 216 -3.23 -7.77 3.37
N GLY A 217 -2.97 -7.50 2.09
CA GLY A 217 -1.63 -7.37 1.52
C GLY A 217 -1.14 -5.93 1.38
N VAL A 218 -0.03 -5.75 0.68
CA VAL A 218 0.58 -4.46 0.35
C VAL A 218 1.13 -4.52 -1.06
N ASP A 219 1.02 -3.40 -1.77
CA ASP A 219 1.50 -3.09 -3.14
C ASP A 219 0.34 -2.99 -4.16
N ASN A 220 -0.78 -3.65 -3.88
CA ASN A 220 -1.95 -3.79 -4.75
C ASN A 220 -1.53 -4.25 -6.16
N ASP A 221 -0.77 -5.34 -6.22
CA ASP A 221 -0.50 -6.04 -7.46
C ASP A 221 -1.81 -6.61 -8.02
N GLU A 222 -2.25 -6.06 -9.15
CA GLU A 222 -3.53 -6.42 -9.77
C GLU A 222 -3.61 -7.92 -10.09
N LEU A 223 -2.52 -8.56 -10.51
CA LEU A 223 -2.58 -9.98 -10.85
C LEU A 223 -2.78 -10.81 -9.59
N ILE A 224 -1.91 -10.65 -8.58
CA ILE A 224 -2.03 -11.40 -7.32
C ILE A 224 -3.39 -11.13 -6.66
N CYS A 225 -3.82 -9.87 -6.66
CA CYS A 225 -5.05 -9.49 -5.98
C CYS A 225 -6.32 -10.03 -6.63
N GLU A 226 -6.41 -10.02 -7.97
CA GLU A 226 -7.60 -10.48 -8.69
C GLU A 226 -7.61 -12.00 -8.91
N PHE A 227 -6.45 -12.67 -8.99
CA PHE A 227 -6.35 -14.13 -9.07
C PHE A 227 -6.52 -14.83 -7.71
N SER A 228 -6.32 -14.11 -6.61
CA SER A 228 -6.64 -14.60 -5.26
C SER A 228 -8.12 -14.97 -5.13
N ASN A 229 -8.41 -16.02 -4.36
CA ASN A 229 -9.78 -16.45 -4.09
C ASN A 229 -10.01 -16.62 -2.58
N PRO A 230 -10.85 -15.80 -1.94
CA PRO A 230 -11.50 -14.61 -2.50
C PRO A 230 -10.49 -13.52 -2.91
N PRO A 231 -10.88 -12.54 -3.77
CA PRO A 231 -10.00 -11.44 -4.18
C PRO A 231 -9.40 -10.67 -3.01
N LEU A 232 -8.11 -10.36 -3.11
CA LEU A 232 -7.29 -9.86 -2.00
C LEU A 232 -7.37 -8.34 -1.85
N SER A 233 -7.69 -7.88 -0.64
CA SER A 233 -7.56 -6.48 -0.26
C SER A 233 -6.09 -6.11 -0.06
N SER A 234 -5.69 -4.94 -0.53
CA SER A 234 -4.28 -4.55 -0.45
C SER A 234 -4.08 -3.04 -0.27
N VAL A 235 -3.00 -2.66 0.42
CA VAL A 235 -2.59 -1.26 0.56
C VAL A 235 -1.96 -0.78 -0.75
N SER A 236 -2.58 0.20 -1.40
CA SER A 236 -2.10 0.79 -2.65
C SER A 236 -1.06 1.90 -2.39
N LEU A 237 0.04 1.87 -3.13
CA LEU A 237 1.14 2.84 -3.00
C LEU A 237 1.14 3.86 -4.15
N ASN A 238 1.59 5.09 -3.90
CA ASN A 238 1.73 6.13 -4.95
C ASN A 238 3.03 5.98 -5.78
N SER A 239 3.44 4.75 -6.08
CA SER A 239 4.73 4.46 -6.71
C SER A 239 4.89 5.09 -8.08
N GLU A 240 3.81 5.22 -8.84
CA GLU A 240 3.84 5.92 -10.12
C GLU A 240 4.22 7.40 -9.97
N GLN A 241 3.63 8.10 -9.00
CA GLN A 241 3.98 9.48 -8.68
C GLN A 241 5.46 9.59 -8.26
N ALA A 242 5.93 8.66 -7.42
CA ALA A 242 7.34 8.63 -7.02
C ALA A 242 8.29 8.37 -8.20
N GLY A 243 7.87 7.54 -9.16
CA GLY A 243 8.60 7.29 -10.40
C GLY A 243 8.74 8.55 -11.25
N PHE A 244 7.65 9.28 -11.42
CA PHE A 244 7.64 10.56 -12.10
C PHE A 244 8.59 11.57 -11.43
N GLU A 245 8.47 11.74 -10.10
CA GLU A 245 9.33 12.64 -9.32
C GLU A 245 10.80 12.25 -9.39
N SER A 246 11.10 10.94 -9.43
CA SER A 246 12.48 10.44 -9.54
C SER A 246 13.10 10.78 -10.89
N ALA A 247 12.32 10.67 -11.97
CA ALA A 247 12.76 11.06 -13.29
C ALA A 247 12.96 12.57 -13.39
N GLU A 248 12.11 13.38 -12.75
CA GLU A 248 12.30 14.83 -12.64
C GLU A 248 13.61 15.18 -11.94
N VAL A 249 13.89 14.56 -10.79
CA VAL A 249 15.13 14.78 -10.06
C VAL A 249 16.34 14.40 -10.90
N LEU A 250 16.32 13.23 -11.53
CA LEU A 250 17.41 12.78 -12.38
C LEU A 250 17.63 13.74 -13.57
N ASP A 251 16.55 14.22 -14.19
CA ASP A 251 16.62 15.17 -15.31
C ASP A 251 17.34 16.46 -14.93
N LEU A 252 17.03 17.02 -13.76
CA LEU A 252 17.66 18.22 -13.22
C LEU A 252 19.14 17.99 -12.92
N MET A 253 19.49 16.83 -12.33
CA MET A 253 20.88 16.45 -12.08
C MET A 253 21.68 16.34 -13.38
N MET A 254 21.10 15.70 -14.41
CA MET A 254 21.72 15.60 -15.75
C MET A 254 21.93 16.97 -16.41
N MET A 255 21.15 17.99 -16.04
CA MET A 255 21.34 19.38 -16.50
C MET A 255 22.33 20.18 -15.66
N LYS A 256 22.99 19.55 -14.66
CA LYS A 256 23.83 20.23 -13.66
C LYS A 256 23.11 21.36 -12.93
N LYS A 257 21.77 21.30 -12.85
CA LYS A 257 20.98 22.25 -12.06
C LYS A 257 21.04 21.83 -10.61
N SER A 258 21.13 22.80 -9.70
CA SER A 258 21.08 22.51 -8.26
C SER A 258 19.77 21.83 -7.94
N THR A 259 19.86 20.58 -7.50
CA THR A 259 18.79 19.90 -6.81
C THR A 259 19.13 19.92 -5.33
N SER A 260 18.29 20.56 -4.50
CA SER A 260 18.29 20.22 -3.08
C SER A 260 18.07 18.71 -2.99
N LYS A 261 18.94 17.98 -2.28
CA LYS A 261 18.88 16.53 -2.12
C LYS A 261 17.43 16.11 -1.82
N LYS A 262 16.80 15.35 -2.73
CA LYS A 262 15.40 14.96 -2.58
C LYS A 262 15.31 13.54 -2.03
N ARG A 263 14.59 13.40 -0.92
CA ARG A 263 14.02 12.13 -0.49
C ARG A 263 12.60 12.08 -1.03
N ILE A 264 12.38 11.29 -2.06
CA ILE A 264 11.06 11.04 -2.64
C ILE A 264 10.41 9.98 -1.75
N ILE A 265 9.24 10.28 -1.18
CA ILE A 265 8.55 9.37 -0.27
C ILE A 265 7.39 8.71 -1.00
N VAL A 266 7.43 7.38 -1.11
CA VAL A 266 6.30 6.56 -1.53
C VAL A 266 5.39 6.37 -0.32
N LEU A 267 4.22 7.00 -0.38
CA LEU A 267 3.18 6.95 0.65
C LEU A 267 2.08 5.95 0.25
N PRO A 268 1.49 5.24 1.22
CA PRO A 268 0.24 4.55 0.98
C PRO A 268 -0.88 5.55 0.70
N THR A 269 -1.75 5.23 -0.25
CA THR A 269 -2.83 6.10 -0.72
C THR A 269 -4.17 5.70 -0.14
N GLN A 270 -4.54 4.44 -0.33
CA GLN A 270 -5.77 3.82 0.17
C GLN A 270 -5.55 2.32 0.37
N VAL A 271 -6.53 1.67 1.00
CA VAL A 271 -6.69 0.23 0.88
C VAL A 271 -7.67 -0.03 -0.25
N ALA A 272 -7.21 -0.72 -1.30
CA ALA A 272 -8.09 -1.33 -2.28
C ALA A 272 -8.83 -2.47 -1.59
N THR A 273 -10.06 -2.18 -1.14
CA THR A 273 -10.87 -3.16 -0.40
C THR A 273 -11.46 -4.16 -1.38
N ARG A 274 -11.26 -5.45 -1.08
CA ARG A 274 -11.86 -6.59 -1.79
C ARG A 274 -12.44 -7.57 -0.77
N GLN A 275 -12.96 -8.70 -1.26
CA GLN A 275 -13.65 -9.70 -0.45
C GLN A 275 -12.80 -10.25 0.71
N SER A 276 -11.47 -10.35 0.59
CA SER A 276 -10.62 -10.90 1.67
C SER A 276 -10.64 -10.10 2.98
N THR A 277 -11.21 -8.90 3.00
CA THR A 277 -11.47 -8.15 4.24
C THR A 277 -12.91 -7.63 4.32
N ASP A 278 -13.82 -8.05 3.43
CA ASP A 278 -15.17 -7.50 3.37
C ASP A 278 -16.09 -8.13 4.43
N VAL A 279 -15.79 -7.85 5.70
CA VAL A 279 -16.54 -8.36 6.85
C VAL A 279 -16.57 -7.32 7.97
N LEU A 280 -17.60 -7.42 8.81
CA LEU A 280 -17.67 -6.76 10.10
C LEU A 280 -17.52 -7.83 11.20
N ALA A 281 -16.34 -7.93 11.78
CA ALA A 281 -16.02 -8.76 12.94
C ALA A 281 -16.59 -8.13 14.23
N ILE A 282 -17.92 -7.96 14.27
CA ILE A 282 -18.65 -7.30 15.36
C ILE A 282 -19.73 -8.25 15.87
N GLU A 283 -19.64 -8.64 17.14
CA GLU A 283 -20.57 -9.59 17.77
C GLU A 283 -22.01 -9.04 17.85
N ASP A 284 -22.16 -7.74 18.10
CA ASP A 284 -23.48 -7.11 18.17
C ASP A 284 -24.09 -6.95 16.77
N ARG A 285 -25.03 -7.85 16.44
CA ARG A 285 -25.70 -7.90 15.13
C ARG A 285 -26.36 -6.58 14.72
N GLU A 286 -26.92 -5.81 15.66
CA GLU A 286 -27.58 -4.54 15.33
C GLU A 286 -26.56 -3.45 15.04
N VAL A 287 -25.41 -3.47 15.72
CA VAL A 287 -24.29 -2.57 15.42
C VAL A 287 -23.68 -2.92 14.06
N ALA A 288 -23.48 -4.20 13.76
CA ALA A 288 -22.99 -4.64 12.46
C ALA A 288 -23.94 -4.20 11.33
N ARG A 289 -25.26 -4.42 11.48
CA ARG A 289 -26.29 -3.95 10.53
C ARG A 289 -26.27 -2.44 10.36
N ALA A 290 -26.11 -1.69 11.45
CA ALA A 290 -26.05 -0.23 11.41
C ALA A 290 -24.82 0.27 10.62
N ILE A 291 -23.65 -0.33 10.86
CA ILE A 291 -22.42 0.02 10.14
C ILE A 291 -22.54 -0.33 8.65
N ALA A 292 -23.06 -1.52 8.32
CA ALA A 292 -23.29 -1.91 6.93
C ALA A 292 -24.19 -0.89 6.20
N TYR A 293 -25.32 -0.53 6.82
CA TYR A 293 -26.24 0.49 6.30
C TYR A 293 -25.56 1.85 6.11
N ILE A 294 -24.75 2.30 7.08
CA ILE A 294 -24.00 3.56 6.98
C ILE A 294 -23.02 3.55 5.81
N ARG A 295 -22.31 2.43 5.58
CA ARG A 295 -21.32 2.30 4.52
C ARG A 295 -21.97 2.28 3.13
N GLU A 296 -23.03 1.50 2.97
CA GLU A 296 -23.79 1.40 1.72
C GLU A 296 -24.35 2.76 1.29
N ARG A 297 -24.87 3.53 2.25
CA ARG A 297 -25.48 4.84 2.01
C ARG A 297 -24.54 6.02 2.24
N SER A 298 -23.23 5.79 2.29
CA SER A 298 -22.22 6.84 2.44
C SER A 298 -22.22 7.86 1.30
N HIS A 299 -22.87 7.56 0.17
CA HIS A 299 -23.07 8.49 -0.94
C HIS A 299 -24.23 9.47 -0.73
N MET A 300 -25.10 9.24 0.27
CA MET A 300 -26.26 10.09 0.59
C MET A 300 -26.03 10.90 1.87
N ASP A 301 -26.91 11.87 2.12
CA ASP A 301 -26.98 12.54 3.42
C ASP A 301 -27.68 11.62 4.43
N ILE A 302 -26.88 10.95 5.26
CA ILE A 302 -27.34 9.97 6.25
C ILE A 302 -27.14 10.53 7.67
N SER A 303 -28.20 10.51 8.45
CA SER A 303 -28.23 11.02 9.84
C SER A 303 -28.28 9.88 10.85
N ALA A 304 -27.92 10.15 12.10
CA ALA A 304 -28.00 9.15 13.16
C ALA A 304 -29.46 8.70 13.41
N GLU A 305 -30.41 9.61 13.19
CA GLU A 305 -31.85 9.38 13.28
C GLU A 305 -32.30 8.37 12.21
N SER A 306 -31.89 8.56 10.95
CA SER A 306 -32.23 7.64 9.86
C SER A 306 -31.63 6.24 10.05
N VAL A 307 -30.45 6.13 10.66
CA VAL A 307 -29.86 4.83 11.03
C VAL A 307 -30.70 4.17 12.13
N SER A 308 -31.12 4.93 13.14
CA SER A 308 -31.93 4.40 14.24
C SER A 308 -33.30 3.90 13.77
N GLU A 309 -33.92 4.62 12.84
CA GLU A 309 -35.19 4.25 12.21
C GLU A 309 -35.05 2.96 11.41
N TYR A 310 -34.01 2.84 10.57
CA TYR A 310 -33.75 1.62 9.79
C TYR A 310 -33.51 0.39 10.68
N ILE A 311 -32.79 0.56 11.79
CA ILE A 311 -32.48 -0.53 12.72
C ILE A 311 -33.68 -0.89 13.60
N GLY A 312 -34.66 0.01 13.75
CA GLY A 312 -35.82 -0.20 14.62
C GLY A 312 -35.48 -0.07 16.11
N LEU A 313 -34.43 0.66 16.46
CA LEU A 313 -34.01 0.92 17.84
C LEU A 313 -34.01 2.42 18.12
N SER A 314 -34.34 2.82 19.35
CA SER A 314 -34.19 4.22 19.74
C SER A 314 -32.72 4.66 19.63
N LEU A 315 -32.50 5.90 19.22
CA LEU A 315 -31.16 6.46 19.03
C LEU A 315 -30.27 6.28 20.28
N ARG A 316 -30.84 6.46 21.48
CA ARG A 316 -30.13 6.28 22.76
C ARG A 316 -29.68 4.83 22.95
N VAL A 317 -30.52 3.85 22.64
CA VAL A 317 -30.19 2.43 22.76
C VAL A 317 -29.10 2.07 21.77
N LEU A 318 -29.26 2.47 20.50
CA LEU A 318 -28.29 2.14 19.47
C LEU A 318 -26.92 2.77 19.75
N GLN A 319 -26.87 4.03 20.18
CA GLN A 319 -25.62 4.67 20.60
C GLN A 319 -24.94 3.97 21.80
N LYS A 320 -25.72 3.44 22.76
CA LYS A 320 -25.18 2.66 23.87
C LYS A 320 -24.57 1.35 23.38
N ARG A 321 -25.22 0.67 22.42
CA ARG A 321 -24.71 -0.58 21.81
C ARG A 321 -23.42 -0.34 21.03
N PHE A 322 -23.35 0.73 20.23
CA PHE A 322 -22.12 1.14 19.55
C PHE A 322 -20.93 1.24 20.52
N ARG A 323 -21.09 1.98 21.64
CA ARG A 323 -20.01 2.13 22.64
C ARG A 323 -19.57 0.84 23.31
N LYS A 324 -20.44 -0.18 23.35
CA LYS A 324 -20.13 -1.48 23.96
C LYS A 324 -19.46 -2.41 22.95
N ALA A 325 -19.89 -2.35 21.68
CA ALA A 325 -19.45 -3.26 20.63
C ALA A 325 -18.14 -2.81 19.97
N ILE A 326 -17.93 -1.50 19.81
CA ILE A 326 -16.80 -0.92 19.08
C ILE A 326 -16.23 0.31 19.81
N ASP A 327 -14.99 0.69 19.48
CA ASP A 327 -14.26 1.75 20.19
C ASP A 327 -14.57 3.17 19.68
N TRP A 328 -15.45 3.32 18.70
CA TRP A 328 -15.84 4.61 18.15
C TRP A 328 -17.35 4.80 18.18
N SER A 329 -17.79 6.07 18.14
CA SER A 329 -19.21 6.37 18.17
C SER A 329 -19.85 6.21 16.79
N MET A 330 -21.18 6.05 16.75
CA MET A 330 -21.96 6.09 15.50
C MET A 330 -21.70 7.37 14.68
N ARG A 331 -21.54 8.52 15.37
CA ARG A 331 -21.19 9.78 14.69
C ARG A 331 -19.83 9.70 14.02
N ASP A 332 -18.87 9.02 14.63
CA ASP A 332 -17.56 8.80 14.04
C ASP A 332 -17.65 7.86 12.83
N GLU A 333 -18.49 6.82 12.87
CA GLU A 333 -18.71 5.95 11.70
C GLU A 333 -19.32 6.72 10.53
N LEU A 334 -20.37 7.53 10.76
CA LEU A 334 -20.96 8.38 9.73
C LEU A 334 -19.91 9.29 9.08
N LYS A 335 -19.08 9.95 9.90
CA LYS A 335 -17.97 10.79 9.42
C LYS A 335 -16.95 9.99 8.60
N ARG A 336 -16.54 8.82 9.09
CA ARG A 336 -15.57 7.94 8.42
C ARG A 336 -16.09 7.45 7.07
N ALA A 337 -17.31 6.91 7.03
CA ALA A 337 -17.91 6.41 5.81
C ALA A 337 -18.00 7.51 4.72
N ARG A 338 -18.43 8.72 5.11
CA ARG A 338 -18.42 9.89 4.21
C ARG A 338 -17.02 10.24 3.73
N MET A 339 -16.03 10.25 4.62
CA MET A 339 -14.64 10.54 4.27
C MET A 339 -14.06 9.52 3.29
N THR A 340 -14.27 8.23 3.55
CA THR A 340 -13.82 7.13 2.70
C THR A 340 -14.39 7.27 1.29
N ARG A 341 -15.68 7.57 1.18
CA ARG A 341 -16.31 7.77 -0.12
C ARG A 341 -15.76 8.98 -0.89
N ILE A 342 -15.52 10.11 -0.21
CA ILE A 342 -14.89 11.27 -0.84
C ILE A 342 -13.49 10.91 -1.36
N LYS A 343 -12.66 10.27 -0.53
CA LYS A 343 -11.30 9.85 -0.94
C LYS A 343 -11.35 8.92 -2.14
N GLN A 344 -12.25 7.95 -2.14
CA GLN A 344 -12.45 7.03 -3.25
C GLN A 344 -12.78 7.79 -4.54
N MET A 345 -13.79 8.66 -4.52
CA MET A 345 -14.14 9.45 -5.70
C MET A 345 -13.02 10.38 -6.17
N LEU A 346 -12.24 10.94 -5.24
CA LEU A 346 -11.07 11.76 -5.58
C LEU A 346 -9.97 10.98 -6.29
N LEU A 347 -9.82 9.69 -5.97
CA LEU A 347 -8.76 8.82 -6.44
C LEU A 347 -9.16 8.04 -7.69
N GLU A 348 -10.40 7.59 -7.81
CA GLU A 348 -10.86 6.64 -8.82
C GLU A 348 -11.62 7.30 -9.98
N THR A 349 -11.93 8.59 -9.90
CA THR A 349 -12.70 9.30 -10.93
C THR A 349 -12.02 10.57 -11.42
N ASN A 350 -12.32 10.95 -12.66
CA ASN A 350 -11.92 12.23 -13.25
C ASN A 350 -12.92 13.37 -12.94
N MET A 351 -13.93 13.14 -12.10
CA MET A 351 -14.96 14.12 -11.78
C MET A 351 -14.34 15.35 -11.10
N THR A 352 -14.81 16.56 -11.39
CA THR A 352 -14.37 17.76 -10.68
C THR A 352 -14.77 17.71 -9.21
N ILE A 353 -14.13 18.52 -8.36
CA ILE A 353 -14.49 18.61 -6.92
C ILE A 353 -15.96 19.01 -6.75
N SER A 354 -16.50 19.84 -7.66
CA SER A 354 -17.92 20.21 -7.65
C SER A 354 -18.81 19.01 -7.96
N GLN A 355 -18.52 18.28 -9.05
CA GLN A 355 -19.27 17.09 -9.43
C GLN A 355 -19.27 16.02 -8.34
N ILE A 356 -18.15 15.83 -7.64
CA ILE A 356 -18.09 14.91 -6.49
C ILE A 356 -19.01 15.39 -5.35
N ALA A 357 -18.98 16.68 -5.02
CA ALA A 357 -19.84 17.23 -3.98
C ALA A 357 -21.33 16.99 -4.31
N ASP A 358 -21.71 17.22 -5.56
CA ASP A 358 -23.08 17.05 -6.04
C ASP A 358 -23.51 15.57 -5.97
N VAL A 359 -22.68 14.64 -6.47
CA VAL A 359 -22.97 13.20 -6.41
C VAL A 359 -23.08 12.67 -4.98
N LEU A 360 -22.31 13.25 -4.06
CA LEU A 360 -22.35 12.88 -2.65
C LEU A 360 -23.43 13.62 -1.86
N GLY A 361 -24.28 14.43 -2.51
CA GLY A 361 -25.37 15.14 -1.85
C GLY A 361 -24.91 16.26 -0.90
N TYR A 362 -23.73 16.84 -1.11
CA TYR A 362 -23.33 18.04 -0.37
C TYR A 362 -24.04 19.27 -0.96
N ALA A 363 -24.59 20.14 -0.12
CA ALA A 363 -25.25 21.37 -0.56
C ALA A 363 -24.33 22.32 -1.38
N SER A 364 -23.01 22.21 -1.21
CA SER A 364 -22.02 22.91 -2.03
C SER A 364 -20.65 22.24 -1.98
N ASN A 365 -19.81 22.50 -2.99
CA ASN A 365 -18.41 22.09 -3.01
C ASN A 365 -17.59 22.67 -1.83
N HIS A 366 -17.99 23.82 -1.30
CA HIS A 366 -17.33 24.48 -0.17
C HIS A 366 -17.57 23.71 1.13
N ASN A 367 -18.79 23.23 1.34
CA ASN A 367 -19.15 22.41 2.49
C ASN A 367 -18.36 21.10 2.51
N MET A 368 -18.32 20.40 1.37
CA MET A 368 -17.51 19.18 1.23
C MET A 368 -16.01 19.47 1.46
N SER A 369 -15.48 20.53 0.85
CA SER A 369 -14.07 20.89 0.98
C SER A 369 -13.67 21.28 2.40
N ARG A 370 -14.55 21.98 3.13
CA ARG A 370 -14.34 22.36 4.53
C ARG A 370 -14.36 21.13 5.44
N PHE A 371 -15.31 20.23 5.23
CA PHE A 371 -15.36 18.92 5.91
C PHE A 371 -14.08 18.12 5.64
N PHE A 372 -13.71 17.96 4.37
CA PHE A 372 -12.49 17.24 3.99
C PHE A 372 -11.23 17.85 4.59
N LYS A 373 -11.07 19.18 4.54
CA LYS A 373 -9.91 19.88 5.09
C LYS A 373 -9.80 19.73 6.61
N LYS A 374 -10.93 19.74 7.31
CA LYS A 374 -10.97 19.54 8.77
C LYS A 374 -10.45 18.16 9.15
N GLU A 375 -10.87 17.11 8.43
CA GLU A 375 -10.53 15.73 8.77
C GLU A 375 -9.16 15.30 8.19
N CYS A 376 -8.84 15.67 6.95
CA CYS A 376 -7.61 15.25 6.25
C CYS A 376 -6.45 16.25 6.36
N LYS A 377 -6.66 17.40 7.02
CA LYS A 377 -5.68 18.51 7.12
C LYS A 377 -5.13 19.01 5.77
N SER A 378 -5.79 18.68 4.67
CA SER A 378 -5.43 19.04 3.28
C SER A 378 -6.69 19.24 2.46
N SER A 379 -6.63 20.05 1.38
CA SER A 379 -7.81 20.25 0.52
C SER A 379 -8.05 19.04 -0.39
N PRO A 380 -9.29 18.81 -0.86
CA PRO A 380 -9.59 17.75 -1.84
C PRO A 380 -8.71 17.82 -3.09
N GLN A 381 -8.45 19.04 -3.59
CA GLN A 381 -7.59 19.26 -4.75
C GLN A 381 -6.12 18.93 -4.45
N ALA A 382 -5.60 19.31 -3.29
CA ALA A 382 -4.24 18.96 -2.89
C ALA A 382 -4.09 17.45 -2.68
N PHE A 383 -5.11 16.80 -2.12
CA PHE A 383 -5.16 15.35 -1.97
C PHE A 383 -5.13 14.64 -3.33
N ARG A 384 -5.96 15.08 -4.29
CA ARG A 384 -5.98 14.53 -5.64
C ARG A 384 -4.66 14.76 -6.39
N LYS A 385 -4.04 15.94 -6.25
CA LYS A 385 -2.78 16.28 -6.93
C LYS A 385 -1.62 15.34 -6.54
N LYS A 386 -1.68 14.68 -5.38
CA LYS A 386 -0.71 13.64 -4.99
C LYS A 386 -0.76 12.36 -5.87
N ARG A 387 -1.72 12.25 -6.81
CA ARG A 387 -1.85 11.15 -7.78
C ARG A 387 -1.85 11.61 -9.25
N LEU A 388 -2.17 12.87 -9.55
CA LEU A 388 -2.44 13.34 -10.93
C LEU A 388 -1.22 13.82 -11.73
N ILE A 389 0.01 13.44 -11.38
CA ILE A 389 1.21 13.84 -12.13
C ILE A 389 1.94 12.61 -12.68
#